data_AF-A0A972SN00-F1
#
_entry.id   AF-A0A972SN00-F1
#
_cell.length_a   1.000
_cell.length_b   1.000
_cell.length_c   1.000
_cell.angle_alpha   90.00
_cell.angle_beta   90.00
_cell.angle_gamma   90.00
#
_symmetry.space_group_name_H-M   'P 1'
#
loop_
_entity.id
_entity.type
_entity.pdbx_description
1 polymer ?
#
loop_
_entity_poly.entity_id
_entity_poly.type
_entity_poly.pdbx_seq_one_letter_code
_entity_poly.pdbx_strand_id
1 'polypeptide(L)' 'MIHANPPEAREQLSRMIPMQRLGTPKEVASTAVFLASDSAGYVAGAELKVAGDI' A
#
# COMPACT_ATOMS: atom_id res chain seq x y z
N MET A 1 -9.04 -9.15 11.39
CA MET A 1 -8.64 -8.58 12.69
C MET A 1 -7.91 -7.28 12.43
N ILE A 2 -8.54 -6.12 12.67
CA ILE A 2 -7.87 -4.82 12.60
C ILE A 2 -7.77 -4.33 14.04
N HIS A 3 -6.69 -4.66 14.72
CA HIS A 3 -6.35 -3.98 15.96
C HIS A 3 -5.59 -2.70 15.58
N ALA A 4 -6.01 -1.57 16.13
CA ALA A 4 -5.25 -0.34 15.98
C ALA A 4 -3.90 -0.52 16.67
N ASN A 5 -2.81 -0.40 15.92
CA ASN A 5 -1.49 -0.34 16.53
C ASN A 5 -1.44 0.85 17.50
N PRO A 6 -0.83 0.69 18.70
CA PRO A 6 -0.55 1.80 19.60
C PRO A 6 0.11 2.97 18.84
N PRO A 7 -0.17 4.24 19.22
CA PRO A 7 0.39 5.40 18.53
C PRO A 7 1.91 5.34 18.34
N GLU A 8 2.65 4.91 19.37
CA GLU A 8 4.10 4.78 19.31
C GLU A 8 4.56 3.76 18.26
N ALA A 9 3.86 2.62 18.14
CA ALA A 9 4.17 1.60 17.15
C ALA A 9 3.92 2.11 15.72
N ARG A 10 2.87 2.92 15.51
CA ARG A 10 2.60 3.53 14.20
C ARG A 10 3.68 4.53 13.81
N GLU A 11 4.18 5.31 14.77
CA GLU A 11 5.23 6.28 14.52
C GLU A 11 6.57 5.59 14.20
N GLN A 12 6.94 4.55 14.97
CA GLN A 12 8.13 3.75 14.70
C GLN A 12 8.09 3.11 13.30
N LEU A 13 6.96 2.50 12.94
CA LEU A 13 6.76 1.93 11.60
C LEU A 13 6.89 3.01 10.52
N SER A 14 6.28 4.18 10.72
CA SER A 14 6.34 5.28 9.75
C SER A 14 7.78 5.73 9.49
N ARG A 15 8.64 5.79 10.53
CA ARG A 15 10.06 6.16 10.38
C ARG A 15 10.88 5.14 9.58
N MET A 16 10.51 3.86 9.66
CA MET A 16 11.19 2.79 8.91
C MET A 16 10.78 2.75 7.44
N ILE A 17 9.59 3.24 7.09
CA ILE A 17 9.10 3.31 5.72
C ILE A 17 9.82 4.48 5.01
N PRO A 18 10.45 4.27 3.83
CA PRO A 18 11.11 5.35 3.08
C PRO A 18 10.24 6.57 2.81
N MET A 19 8.95 6.38 2.54
CA MET A 19 7.98 7.46 2.37
C MET A 19 7.53 8.14 3.67
N GLN A 20 8.10 7.75 4.82
CA GLN A 20 7.89 8.32 6.15
C GLN A 20 6.43 8.32 6.62
N ARG A 21 5.62 7.39 6.12
CA ARG A 21 4.21 7.24 6.51
C ARG A 21 3.69 5.84 6.25
N LEU A 22 2.65 5.46 6.98
CA LEU A 22 1.84 4.31 6.63
C LEU A 22 1.04 4.57 5.34
N GLY A 23 0.94 3.54 4.51
CA GLY A 23 0.00 3.50 3.40
C GLY A 23 -1.45 3.56 3.90
N THR A 24 -2.33 4.04 3.04
CA THR A 24 -3.77 4.10 3.28
C THR A 24 -4.47 2.97 2.53
N PRO A 25 -5.62 2.47 3.01
CA PRO A 25 -6.42 1.50 2.27
C PRO A 25 -6.80 1.98 0.87
N LYS A 26 -6.98 3.29 0.70
CA LYS A 26 -7.32 3.90 -0.59
C LYS A 26 -6.23 3.71 -1.64
N GLU A 27 -4.95 3.74 -1.25
CA GLU A 27 -3.83 3.54 -2.18
C GLU A 27 -3.82 2.12 -2.74
N VAL A 28 -4.05 1.12 -1.90
CA VAL A 28 -4.22 -0.28 -2.35
C VAL A 28 -5.44 -0.41 -3.26
N ALA A 29 -6.57 0.18 -2.88
CA ALA A 29 -7.80 0.14 -3.66
C ALA A 29 -7.63 0.81 -5.04
N SER A 30 -6.96 1.95 -5.11
CA SER A 30 -6.67 2.63 -6.38
C SER A 30 -5.80 1.79 -7.29
N THR A 31 -4.78 1.11 -6.76
CA THR A 31 -3.97 0.18 -7.57
C THR A 31 -4.77 -1.02 -8.06
N ALA A 32 -5.64 -1.58 -7.21
CA ALA A 32 -6.53 -2.67 -7.63
C ALA A 32 -7.50 -2.21 -8.74
N VAL A 33 -8.07 -1.02 -8.63
CA VAL A 33 -8.94 -0.44 -9.68
C VAL A 33 -8.17 -0.22 -10.98
N PHE A 34 -6.92 0.26 -10.92
CA PHE A 34 -6.08 0.38 -12.10
C PHE A 34 -5.87 -0.99 -12.78
N LEU A 35 -5.49 -2.02 -12.03
CA LEU A 35 -5.28 -3.37 -12.56
C LEU A 35 -6.56 -3.98 -13.16
N ALA A 36 -7.73 -3.60 -12.66
CA ALA A 36 -9.03 -4.03 -13.18
C ALA A 36 -9.55 -3.17 -14.35
N SER A 37 -8.86 -2.10 -14.71
CA SER A 37 -9.28 -1.17 -15.77
C SER A 37 -8.67 -1.52 -17.12
N ASP A 38 -9.27 -1.00 -18.20
CA ASP A 38 -8.72 -1.10 -19.57
C ASP A 38 -7.30 -0.54 -19.69
N SER A 39 -6.90 0.39 -18.80
CA SER A 39 -5.55 0.97 -18.81
C SER A 39 -4.46 -0.05 -18.47
N ALA A 40 -4.82 -1.17 -17.82
CA ALA A 40 -3.91 -2.27 -17.51
C ALA A 40 -4.03 -3.43 -18.52
N GLY A 41 -4.63 -3.22 -19.70
CA GLY A 41 -4.99 -4.27 -20.65
C GLY A 41 -3.86 -5.18 -21.16
N TYR A 42 -2.59 -4.84 -20.90
CA TYR A 42 -1.43 -5.68 -21.23
C TYR A 42 -0.56 -6.04 -20.01
N VAL A 43 -1.06 -5.77 -18.79
CA VAL A 43 -0.40 -6.11 -17.53
C VAL A 43 -0.96 -7.46 -17.07
N ALA A 44 -0.18 -8.53 -17.26
CA ALA A 44 -0.54 -9.87 -16.85
C ALA A 44 0.68 -10.62 -16.29
N GLY A 45 0.46 -11.49 -15.30
CA GLY A 45 1.51 -12.31 -14.67
C GLY A 45 2.49 -11.52 -13.79
N ALA A 46 2.17 -10.27 -13.45
CA ALA A 46 3.00 -9.42 -12.60
C ALA A 46 2.38 -9.23 -11.22
N GLU A 47 3.23 -9.10 -10.20
CA GLU A 47 2.87 -8.66 -8.86
C GLU A 47 3.20 -7.18 -8.72
N LEU A 48 2.25 -6.38 -8.21
CA LEU A 48 2.47 -4.96 -7.93
C LEU A 48 2.42 -4.69 -6.43
N LYS A 49 3.60 -4.48 -5.84
CA LYS A 49 3.76 -4.17 -4.42
C LYS A 49 3.31 -2.73 -4.14
N VAL A 50 2.43 -2.55 -3.15
CA VAL A 50 1.91 -1.25 -2.72
C VAL A 50 2.17 -1.09 -1.23
N ALA A 51 3.41 -0.82 -0.83
CA ALA A 51 3.69 -0.65 0.59
C ALA A 51 4.62 0.53 0.93
N GLY A 52 5.07 1.30 -0.06
CA GLY A 52 5.91 2.49 0.17
C GLY A 52 7.29 2.13 0.72
N ASP A 53 7.73 0.90 0.42
CA ASP A 53 8.29 -0.08 1.36
C ASP A 53 9.67 -0.58 0.99
N ILE A 54 10.55 -0.92 1.92
CA ILE A 54 10.32 -1.82 3.06
C ILE A 54 9.80 -3.22 2.69
#